data_AF-A0A2W0G8N0-F1
#
_entry.id   AF-A0A2W0G8N0-F1
#
_cell.length_a   1.000
_cell.length_b   1.000
_cell.length_c   1.000
_cell.angle_alpha   90.00
_cell.angle_beta   90.00
_cell.angle_gamma   90.00
#
_symmetry.space_group_name_H-M   'P 1'
#
loop_
_entity.id
_entity.type
_entity.pdbx_description
1 polymer ?
#
loop_
_entity_poly.entity_id
_entity_poly.type
_entity_poly.pdbx_seq_one_letter_code
_entity_poly.pdbx_strand_id
1 'polypeptide(L)'
;MKKSFAWILVILLSGCAATPQGQENVLAKEVHKSASGKKWTVIQLREDYLRKTGKELKAANTLECGWDGTCFYNRWATAYDAGLDQFAKENLKKEQEAKAKCISNPECSRNLEISKYSSQLNNSYRLAVYSHPYQQGDYDMAVRSMCEKAYDAQVKSMKLDVLLNNLRDIPGIAPNDREQIVSVADACWNLSRLDYDWRKSLR
;
A
#
# COMPACT_ATOMS: atom_id res chain seq x y z
N MET A 1 13.22 -0.33 -92.70
CA MET A 1 12.63 0.86 -92.04
C MET A 1 12.12 0.44 -90.67
N LYS A 2 12.64 1.08 -89.61
CA LYS A 2 12.30 0.83 -88.20
C LYS A 2 10.91 1.40 -87.88
N LYS A 3 10.06 0.67 -87.16
CA LYS A 3 8.94 1.24 -86.40
C LYS A 3 8.90 0.60 -85.02
N SER A 4 9.40 1.36 -84.04
CA SER A 4 9.36 1.07 -82.62
C SER A 4 7.92 1.14 -82.12
N PHE A 5 7.44 0.10 -81.44
CA PHE A 5 6.18 0.11 -80.69
C PHE A 5 6.53 0.35 -79.22
N ALA A 6 6.20 1.54 -78.73
CA ALA A 6 6.49 1.94 -77.34
C ALA A 6 5.48 1.30 -76.39
N TRP A 7 6.01 0.56 -75.41
CA TRP A 7 5.29 0.10 -74.22
C TRP A 7 5.06 1.27 -73.26
N ILE A 8 3.81 1.54 -72.88
CA ILE A 8 3.50 2.43 -71.75
C ILE A 8 2.94 1.54 -70.63
N LEU A 9 3.82 1.20 -69.69
CA LEU A 9 3.46 0.55 -68.43
C LEU A 9 3.04 1.67 -67.45
N VAL A 10 1.74 1.88 -67.26
CA VAL A 10 1.23 2.80 -66.24
C VAL A 10 1.22 2.06 -64.90
N ILE A 11 2.24 2.31 -64.07
CA ILE A 11 2.26 1.88 -62.68
C ILE A 11 1.51 2.95 -61.87
N LEU A 12 0.25 2.68 -61.54
CA LEU A 12 -0.50 3.43 -60.54
C LEU A 12 0.02 3.04 -59.14
N LEU A 13 1.01 3.77 -58.64
CA LEU A 13 1.37 3.77 -57.21
C LEU A 13 0.39 4.69 -56.47
N SER A 14 -0.79 4.18 -56.14
CA SER A 14 -1.64 4.76 -55.09
C SER A 14 -1.04 4.39 -53.73
N GLY A 15 -0.01 5.13 -53.32
CA GLY A 15 0.47 5.11 -51.95
C GLY A 15 -0.58 5.70 -51.02
N CYS A 16 -1.26 4.87 -50.22
CA CYS A 16 -2.03 5.32 -49.08
C CYS A 16 -1.08 6.08 -48.14
N ALA A 17 -1.18 7.41 -48.10
CA ALA A 17 -0.53 8.21 -47.08
C ALA A 17 -1.15 7.81 -45.73
N ALA A 18 -0.44 6.99 -44.97
CA ALA A 18 -0.87 6.59 -43.65
C ALA A 18 -0.96 7.84 -42.77
N THR A 19 -2.17 8.12 -42.27
CA THR A 19 -2.39 9.23 -41.36
C THR A 19 -1.76 8.93 -40.00
N PRO A 20 -1.31 9.94 -39.24
CA PRO A 20 -0.74 9.74 -37.89
C PRO A 20 -1.64 8.91 -36.96
N GLN A 21 -2.97 9.04 -37.13
CA GLN A 21 -3.98 8.28 -36.38
C GLN A 21 -4.05 6.81 -36.81
N GLY A 22 -3.84 6.51 -38.09
CA GLY A 22 -3.78 5.13 -38.59
C GLY A 22 -2.55 4.39 -38.09
N GLN A 23 -1.41 5.09 -38.02
CA GLN A 23 -0.15 4.58 -37.51
C GLN A 23 -0.22 4.25 -36.01
N GLU A 24 -0.77 5.16 -35.19
CA GLU A 24 -0.94 4.91 -33.75
C GLU A 24 -1.79 3.68 -33.48
N ASN A 25 -2.90 3.51 -34.21
CA ASN A 25 -3.81 2.37 -34.04
C ASN A 25 -3.16 1.01 -34.36
N VAL A 26 -2.18 0.98 -35.26
CA VAL A 26 -1.42 -0.24 -35.59
C VAL A 26 -0.39 -0.51 -34.50
N LEU A 27 0.49 0.47 -34.23
CA LEU A 27 1.58 0.31 -33.26
C LEU A 27 1.06 0.07 -31.83
N ALA A 28 -0.10 0.62 -31.47
CA ALA A 28 -0.67 0.42 -30.14
C ALA A 28 -1.14 -1.03 -29.87
N LYS A 29 -1.36 -1.83 -30.92
CA LYS A 29 -1.77 -3.23 -30.84
C LYS A 29 -0.59 -4.20 -30.90
N GLU A 30 0.61 -3.72 -31.25
CA GLU A 30 1.81 -4.55 -31.31
C GLU A 30 2.22 -5.03 -29.91
N VAL A 31 2.67 -6.27 -29.84
CA VAL A 31 3.04 -6.93 -28.58
C VAL A 31 4.54 -6.79 -28.37
N HIS A 32 4.91 -6.16 -27.26
CA HIS A 32 6.31 -5.99 -26.86
C HIS A 32 6.59 -6.69 -25.54
N LYS A 33 7.85 -7.09 -25.34
CA LYS A 33 8.30 -7.68 -24.08
C LYS A 33 8.81 -6.56 -23.17
N SER A 34 8.19 -6.42 -21.99
CA SER A 34 8.64 -5.49 -20.96
C SER A 34 9.96 -5.95 -20.33
N ALA A 35 10.62 -5.05 -19.59
CA ALA A 35 11.81 -5.38 -18.80
C ALA A 35 11.56 -6.51 -17.76
N SER A 36 10.32 -6.64 -17.26
CA SER A 36 9.89 -7.73 -16.38
C SER A 36 9.58 -9.05 -17.11
N GLY A 37 9.80 -9.11 -18.42
CA GLY A 37 9.59 -10.29 -19.26
C GLY A 37 8.13 -10.55 -19.64
N LYS A 38 7.20 -9.73 -19.17
CA LYS A 38 5.77 -9.81 -19.55
C LYS A 38 5.57 -9.26 -20.95
N LYS A 39 4.58 -9.79 -21.67
CA LYS A 39 4.20 -9.30 -23.00
C LYS A 39 3.04 -8.34 -22.87
N TRP A 40 3.18 -7.13 -23.40
CA TRP A 40 2.20 -6.06 -23.31
C TRP A 40 2.06 -5.32 -24.63
N THR A 41 0.85 -4.86 -24.92
CA THR A 41 0.58 -3.82 -25.91
C THR A 41 0.42 -2.46 -25.23
N VAL A 42 0.46 -1.37 -26.00
CA VAL A 42 0.19 -0.02 -25.45
C VAL A 42 -1.26 0.10 -24.96
N ILE A 43 -2.22 -0.55 -25.64
CA ILE A 43 -3.61 -0.60 -25.18
C ILE A 43 -3.68 -1.20 -23.78
N GLN A 44 -3.00 -2.33 -23.55
CA GLN A 44 -2.99 -3.00 -22.25
C GLN A 44 -2.32 -2.15 -21.16
N LEU A 45 -1.28 -1.37 -21.49
CA LEU A 45 -0.68 -0.42 -20.55
C LEU A 45 -1.68 0.66 -20.13
N ARG A 46 -2.43 1.23 -21.09
CA ARG A 46 -3.45 2.25 -20.81
C ARG A 46 -4.58 1.69 -19.95
N GLU A 47 -5.08 0.51 -20.28
CA GLU A 47 -6.16 -0.16 -19.53
C GLU A 47 -5.74 -0.52 -18.10
N ASP A 48 -4.53 -1.08 -17.92
CA ASP A 48 -4.02 -1.42 -16.59
C ASP A 48 -3.80 -0.17 -15.74
N TYR A 49 -3.29 0.91 -16.34
CA TYR A 49 -3.13 2.19 -15.66
C TYR A 49 -4.47 2.77 -15.21
N LEU A 50 -5.48 2.76 -16.09
CA LEU A 50 -6.84 3.20 -15.76
C LEU A 50 -7.44 2.36 -14.63
N ARG A 51 -7.28 1.04 -14.69
CA ARG A 51 -7.75 0.13 -13.64
C ARG A 51 -7.09 0.43 -12.29
N LYS A 52 -5.79 0.70 -12.27
CA LYS A 52 -5.03 0.92 -11.01
C LYS A 52 -5.26 2.31 -10.42
N THR A 53 -5.39 3.32 -11.26
CA THR A 53 -5.38 4.73 -10.83
C THR A 53 -6.73 5.42 -10.94
N GLY A 54 -7.67 4.83 -11.69
CA GLY A 54 -8.93 5.46 -12.07
C GLY A 54 -8.79 6.60 -13.07
N LYS A 55 -7.59 6.83 -13.62
CA LYS A 55 -7.28 7.94 -14.54
C LYS A 55 -6.74 7.42 -15.86
N GLU A 56 -6.98 8.16 -16.93
CA GLU A 56 -6.36 7.86 -18.22
C GLU A 56 -4.84 8.13 -18.16
N LEU A 57 -4.08 7.26 -18.83
CA LEU A 57 -2.64 7.43 -18.97
C LEU A 57 -2.36 8.62 -19.89
N LYS A 58 -1.58 9.59 -19.40
CA LYS A 58 -1.21 10.77 -20.19
C LYS A 58 -0.49 10.36 -21.48
N ALA A 59 -0.89 10.96 -22.60
CA ALA A 59 -0.31 10.66 -23.89
C ALA A 59 1.21 10.88 -23.91
N ALA A 60 1.95 9.87 -24.35
CA ALA A 60 3.39 9.95 -24.56
C ALA A 60 3.69 10.67 -25.89
N ASN A 61 4.71 11.53 -25.90
CA ASN A 61 5.20 12.10 -27.16
C ASN A 61 5.93 11.00 -27.95
N THR A 62 5.33 10.61 -29.08
CA THR A 62 5.81 9.54 -29.96
C THR A 62 6.14 10.02 -31.37
N LEU A 63 6.07 11.34 -31.62
CA LEU A 63 6.28 11.93 -32.96
C LEU A 63 7.64 11.55 -33.56
N GLU A 64 8.69 11.49 -32.73
CA GLU A 64 10.05 11.13 -33.15
C GLU A 64 10.21 9.63 -33.48
N CYS A 65 9.29 8.77 -33.04
CA CYS A 65 9.42 7.33 -33.23
C CYS A 65 9.03 6.87 -34.64
N GLY A 66 8.24 7.65 -35.39
CA GLY A 66 7.72 7.19 -36.68
C GLY A 66 7.10 5.79 -36.56
N TRP A 67 7.44 4.90 -37.49
CA TRP A 67 6.95 3.51 -37.53
C TRP A 67 7.74 2.54 -36.63
N ASP A 68 8.68 3.01 -35.82
CA ASP A 68 9.39 2.16 -34.87
C ASP A 68 8.46 1.81 -33.69
N GLY A 69 7.85 0.63 -33.77
CA GLY A 69 6.98 0.08 -32.73
C GLY A 69 7.68 -0.10 -31.38
N THR A 70 8.99 -0.39 -31.37
CA THR A 70 9.76 -0.53 -30.12
C THR A 70 9.97 0.83 -29.46
N CYS A 71 10.36 1.86 -30.23
CA CYS A 71 10.41 3.24 -29.75
C CYS A 71 9.04 3.68 -29.22
N PHE A 72 7.99 3.46 -30.01
CA PHE A 72 6.61 3.82 -29.67
C PHE A 72 6.18 3.17 -28.35
N TYR A 73 6.32 1.85 -28.22
CA TYR A 73 6.00 1.12 -27.00
C TYR A 73 6.81 1.61 -25.81
N ASN A 74 8.13 1.80 -25.95
CA ASN A 74 8.99 2.21 -24.84
C ASN A 74 8.64 3.61 -24.31
N ARG A 75 8.23 4.54 -25.19
CA ARG A 75 7.72 5.86 -24.76
C ARG A 75 6.47 5.72 -23.91
N TRP A 76 5.54 4.85 -24.30
CA TRP A 76 4.32 4.56 -23.54
C TRP A 76 4.60 3.80 -22.23
N ALA A 77 5.51 2.84 -22.24
CA ALA A 77 5.93 2.11 -21.04
C ALA A 77 6.58 3.06 -20.02
N THR A 78 7.44 3.97 -20.47
CA THR A 78 8.05 5.00 -19.61
C THR A 78 6.99 5.93 -19.02
N ALA A 79 6.02 6.38 -19.81
CA ALA A 79 4.92 7.21 -19.33
C ALA A 79 4.06 6.47 -18.30
N TYR A 80 3.82 5.18 -18.52
CA TYR A 80 3.10 4.31 -17.60
C TYR A 80 3.81 4.20 -16.24
N ASP A 81 5.11 3.87 -16.24
CA ASP A 81 5.89 3.71 -15.01
C ASP A 81 5.99 5.04 -14.25
N ALA A 82 6.28 6.15 -14.94
CA ALA A 82 6.33 7.48 -14.36
C ALA A 82 4.97 7.91 -13.78
N GLY A 83 3.87 7.59 -14.47
CA GLY A 83 2.52 7.86 -13.98
C GLY A 83 2.19 7.09 -12.70
N LEU A 84 2.58 5.81 -12.62
CA LEU A 84 2.36 5.01 -11.42
C LEU A 84 3.19 5.50 -10.22
N ASP A 85 4.45 5.85 -10.45
CA ASP A 85 5.31 6.44 -9.42
C ASP A 85 4.73 7.77 -8.91
N GLN A 86 4.27 8.65 -9.82
CA GLN A 86 3.60 9.88 -9.44
C GLN A 86 2.32 9.62 -8.64
N PHE A 87 1.47 8.69 -9.09
CA PHE A 87 0.24 8.32 -8.37
C PHE A 87 0.54 7.80 -6.96
N ALA A 88 1.56 6.96 -6.80
CA ALA A 88 2.00 6.47 -5.50
C ALA A 88 2.45 7.62 -4.59
N LYS A 89 3.27 8.56 -5.11
CA LYS A 89 3.72 9.74 -4.36
C LYS A 89 2.56 10.66 -3.96
N GLU A 90 1.61 10.90 -4.86
CA GLU A 90 0.41 11.70 -4.57
C GLU A 90 -0.44 11.06 -3.46
N ASN A 91 -0.63 9.74 -3.50
CA ASN A 91 -1.36 9.03 -2.46
C ASN A 91 -0.64 9.05 -1.12
N LEU A 92 0.68 8.83 -1.10
CA LEU A 92 1.48 8.96 0.12
C LEU A 92 1.39 10.37 0.70
N LYS A 93 1.46 11.39 -0.15
CA LYS A 93 1.31 12.79 0.30
C LYS A 93 -0.08 13.04 0.88
N LYS A 94 -1.15 12.57 0.23
CA LYS A 94 -2.52 12.67 0.75
C LYS A 94 -2.70 11.95 2.07
N GLU A 95 -2.10 10.77 2.21
CA GLU A 95 -2.10 10.00 3.46
C GLU A 95 -1.39 10.76 4.58
N GLN A 96 -0.20 11.33 4.29
CA GLN A 96 0.54 12.16 5.23
C GLN A 96 -0.24 13.42 5.62
N GLU A 97 -0.87 14.11 4.67
CA GLU A 97 -1.71 15.27 4.92
C GLU A 97 -2.95 14.90 5.75
N ALA A 98 -3.61 13.78 5.45
CA ALA A 98 -4.74 13.27 6.23
C ALA A 98 -4.32 12.91 7.65
N LYS A 99 -3.15 12.28 7.82
CA LYS A 99 -2.57 11.97 9.13
C LYS A 99 -2.23 13.24 9.91
N ALA A 100 -1.63 14.23 9.26
CA ALA A 100 -1.32 15.52 9.88
C ALA A 100 -2.60 16.26 10.33
N LYS A 101 -3.63 16.28 9.48
CA LYS A 101 -4.96 16.81 9.84
C LYS A 101 -5.58 16.06 11.02
N CYS A 102 -5.47 14.74 11.05
CA CYS A 102 -5.95 13.93 12.16
C CYS A 102 -5.22 14.25 13.47
N ILE A 103 -3.89 14.39 13.43
CA ILE A 103 -3.09 14.75 14.62
C ILE A 103 -3.49 16.13 15.16
N SER A 104 -3.82 17.08 14.29
CA SER A 104 -4.29 18.41 14.72
C SER A 104 -5.71 18.43 15.31
N ASN A 105 -6.50 17.36 15.11
CA ASN A 105 -7.82 17.20 15.70
C ASN A 105 -7.72 16.29 16.95
N PRO A 106 -7.99 16.80 18.17
CA PRO A 106 -7.88 16.03 19.40
C PRO A 106 -8.68 14.73 19.40
N GLU A 107 -9.90 14.73 18.84
CA GLU A 107 -10.75 13.54 18.77
C GLU A 107 -10.16 12.49 17.82
N CYS A 108 -9.71 12.93 16.64
CA CYS A 108 -9.11 12.03 15.66
C CYS A 108 -7.79 11.44 16.18
N SER A 109 -6.93 12.26 16.76
CA SER A 109 -5.68 11.81 17.39
C SER A 109 -5.94 10.82 18.52
N ARG A 110 -6.93 11.09 19.38
CA ARG A 110 -7.35 10.16 20.44
C ARG A 110 -7.82 8.83 19.87
N ASN A 111 -8.67 8.84 18.84
CA ASN A 111 -9.17 7.62 18.21
C ASN A 111 -8.05 6.82 17.52
N LEU A 112 -7.06 7.51 16.95
CA LEU A 112 -5.88 6.87 16.36
C LEU A 112 -5.01 6.19 17.43
N GLU A 113 -4.79 6.83 18.57
CA GLU A 113 -4.12 6.21 19.71
C GLU A 113 -4.90 5.03 20.28
N ILE A 114 -6.23 5.15 20.44
CA ILE A 114 -7.09 4.05 20.88
C ILE A 114 -6.97 2.87 19.92
N SER A 115 -7.01 3.11 18.61
CA SER A 115 -6.87 2.07 17.60
C SER A 115 -5.51 1.37 17.70
N LYS A 116 -4.43 2.15 17.84
CA LYS A 116 -3.06 1.64 18.04
C LYS A 116 -2.99 0.71 19.26
N TYR A 117 -3.38 1.19 20.44
CA TYR A 117 -3.26 0.41 21.67
C TYR A 117 -4.27 -0.73 21.75
N SER A 118 -5.45 -0.58 21.13
CA SER A 118 -6.42 -1.68 21.00
C SER A 118 -5.86 -2.81 20.15
N SER A 119 -5.22 -2.48 19.01
CA SER A 119 -4.59 -3.49 18.14
C SER A 119 -3.42 -4.17 18.85
N GLN A 120 -2.57 -3.41 19.56
CA GLN A 120 -1.48 -3.97 20.36
C GLN A 120 -1.99 -4.94 21.44
N LEU A 121 -3.04 -4.56 22.17
CA LEU A 121 -3.65 -5.42 23.19
C LEU A 121 -4.26 -6.68 22.56
N ASN A 122 -5.03 -6.53 21.49
CA ASN A 122 -5.66 -7.66 20.80
C ASN A 122 -4.62 -8.67 20.30
N ASN A 123 -3.55 -8.17 19.66
CA ASN A 123 -2.48 -9.03 19.16
C ASN A 123 -1.75 -9.76 20.29
N SER A 124 -1.42 -9.06 21.38
CA SER A 124 -0.75 -9.66 22.54
C SER A 124 -1.63 -10.71 23.21
N TYR A 125 -2.93 -10.42 23.36
CA TYR A 125 -3.92 -11.35 23.91
C TYR A 125 -4.07 -12.60 23.03
N ARG A 126 -4.25 -12.44 21.72
CA ARG A 126 -4.37 -13.57 20.78
C ARG A 126 -3.12 -14.44 20.79
N LEU A 127 -1.94 -13.83 20.82
CA LEU A 127 -0.68 -14.57 20.92
C LEU A 127 -0.61 -15.38 22.22
N ALA A 128 -0.94 -14.76 23.36
CA ALA A 128 -0.93 -15.41 24.66
C ALA A 128 -1.90 -16.60 24.72
N VAL A 129 -3.14 -16.41 24.28
CA VAL A 129 -4.20 -17.45 24.32
C VAL A 129 -3.95 -18.57 23.32
N TYR A 130 -3.58 -18.25 22.07
CA TYR A 130 -3.40 -19.29 21.04
C TYR A 130 -2.12 -20.09 21.20
N SER A 131 -1.09 -19.52 21.83
CA SER A 131 0.14 -20.27 22.11
C SER A 131 -0.04 -21.28 23.25
N HIS A 132 -1.13 -21.18 24.02
CA HIS A 132 -1.40 -22.01 25.20
C HIS A 132 -2.81 -22.62 25.16
N PRO A 133 -3.08 -23.56 24.24
CA PRO A 133 -4.43 -24.08 24.00
C PRO A 133 -5.04 -24.79 25.22
N TYR A 134 -4.23 -25.38 26.10
CA TYR A 134 -4.70 -26.08 27.30
C TYR A 134 -4.89 -25.15 28.51
N GLN A 135 -4.47 -23.88 28.43
CA GLN A 135 -4.49 -22.92 29.53
C GLN A 135 -5.13 -21.59 29.13
N GLN A 136 -5.97 -21.57 28.08
CA GLN A 136 -6.56 -20.35 27.55
C GLN A 136 -7.27 -19.50 28.61
N GLY A 137 -7.97 -20.14 29.55
CA GLY A 137 -8.64 -19.47 30.67
C GLY A 137 -7.66 -18.78 31.62
N ASP A 138 -6.52 -19.41 31.91
CA ASP A 138 -5.49 -18.83 32.77
C ASP A 138 -4.86 -17.60 32.11
N TYR A 139 -4.59 -17.65 30.81
CA TYR A 139 -4.04 -16.54 30.05
C TYR A 139 -5.06 -15.40 29.83
N ASP A 140 -6.34 -15.70 29.58
CA ASP A 140 -7.39 -14.67 29.55
C ASP A 140 -7.50 -13.94 30.90
N MET A 141 -7.55 -14.69 32.00
CA MET A 141 -7.58 -14.13 33.34
C MET A 141 -6.32 -13.31 33.65
N ALA A 142 -5.14 -13.78 33.25
CA ALA A 142 -3.88 -13.08 33.45
C ALA A 142 -3.85 -11.73 32.69
N VAL A 143 -4.29 -11.72 31.43
CA VAL A 143 -4.39 -10.49 30.62
C VAL A 143 -5.37 -9.51 31.26
N ARG A 144 -6.57 -9.97 31.64
CA ARG A 144 -7.56 -9.13 32.33
C ARG A 144 -7.01 -8.55 33.64
N SER A 145 -6.39 -9.39 34.48
CA SER A 145 -5.79 -8.95 35.74
C SER A 145 -4.68 -7.91 35.52
N MET A 146 -3.85 -8.10 34.48
CA MET A 146 -2.83 -7.13 34.12
C MET A 146 -3.44 -5.78 33.72
N CYS A 147 -4.53 -5.79 32.96
CA CYS A 147 -5.21 -4.57 32.54
C CYS A 147 -5.88 -3.84 33.71
N GLU A 148 -6.48 -4.54 34.67
CA GLU A 148 -6.98 -3.93 35.91
C GLU A 148 -5.82 -3.31 36.73
N LYS A 149 -4.70 -4.01 36.86
CA LYS A 149 -3.51 -3.48 37.55
C LYS A 149 -2.93 -2.25 36.85
N ALA A 150 -2.89 -2.26 35.52
CA ALA A 150 -2.42 -1.13 34.72
C ALA A 150 -3.36 0.08 34.86
N TYR A 151 -4.68 -0.15 34.87
CA TYR A 151 -5.69 0.87 35.17
C TYR A 151 -5.49 1.47 36.56
N ASP A 152 -5.40 0.63 37.59
CA ASP A 152 -5.18 1.09 38.98
C ASP A 152 -3.89 1.90 39.12
N ALA A 153 -2.80 1.46 38.47
CA ALA A 153 -1.54 2.18 38.45
C ALA A 153 -1.70 3.55 37.79
N GLN A 154 -2.42 3.62 36.66
CA GLN A 154 -2.69 4.86 35.95
C GLN A 154 -3.52 5.84 36.79
N VAL A 155 -4.59 5.37 37.43
CA VAL A 155 -5.43 6.18 38.34
C VAL A 155 -4.62 6.69 39.53
N LYS A 156 -3.69 5.89 40.05
CA LYS A 156 -2.75 6.28 41.11
C LYS A 156 -1.62 7.19 40.64
N SER A 157 -1.68 7.71 39.41
CA SER A 157 -0.66 8.58 38.82
C SER A 157 0.74 7.95 38.77
N MET A 158 0.83 6.63 38.75
CA MET A 158 2.09 5.93 38.50
C MET A 158 2.51 6.19 37.06
N LYS A 159 3.74 6.64 36.87
CA LYS A 159 4.30 6.83 35.53
C LYS A 159 4.44 5.48 34.82
N LEU A 160 4.17 5.48 33.52
CA LEU A 160 4.19 4.27 32.69
C LEU A 160 5.55 3.57 32.73
N ASP A 161 6.65 4.32 32.65
CA ASP A 161 8.01 3.75 32.71
C ASP A 161 8.27 2.99 34.02
N VAL A 162 7.80 3.53 35.14
CA VAL A 162 7.89 2.86 36.45
C VAL A 162 7.10 1.56 36.45
N LEU A 163 5.86 1.57 35.94
CA LEU A 163 5.04 0.36 35.82
C LEU A 163 5.75 -0.70 34.96
N LEU A 164 6.20 -0.34 33.76
CA LEU A 164 6.81 -1.29 32.83
C LEU A 164 8.14 -1.84 33.36
N ASN A 165 8.96 -1.02 34.01
CA ASN A 165 10.21 -1.49 34.63
C ASN A 165 9.95 -2.45 35.78
N ASN A 166 8.98 -2.17 36.64
CA ASN A 166 8.59 -3.08 37.71
C ASN A 166 8.15 -4.47 37.16
N LEU A 167 7.44 -4.49 36.02
CA LEU A 167 7.06 -5.74 35.36
C LEU A 167 8.27 -6.46 34.75
N ARG A 168 9.22 -5.71 34.18
CA ARG A 168 10.47 -6.25 33.64
C ARG A 168 11.38 -6.84 34.70
N ASP A 169 11.24 -6.45 35.96
CA ASP A 169 12.07 -6.94 37.07
C ASP A 169 11.44 -8.10 37.85
N ILE A 170 10.24 -8.57 37.49
CA ILE A 170 9.59 -9.68 38.20
C ILE A 170 10.42 -10.97 38.06
N PRO A 171 10.88 -11.58 39.17
CA PRO A 171 11.63 -12.83 39.11
C PRO A 171 10.75 -14.01 38.70
N GLY A 172 11.33 -15.01 38.04
CA GLY A 172 10.64 -16.27 37.71
C GLY A 172 9.74 -16.25 36.47
N ILE A 173 9.75 -15.16 35.68
CA ILE A 173 9.03 -15.07 34.40
C ILE A 173 10.01 -15.26 33.24
N ALA A 174 9.66 -16.13 32.30
CA ALA A 174 10.45 -16.37 31.09
C ALA A 174 10.51 -15.11 30.20
N PRO A 175 11.61 -14.90 29.43
CA PRO A 175 11.77 -13.68 28.63
C PRO A 175 10.61 -13.37 27.67
N ASN A 176 10.08 -14.38 26.97
CA ASN A 176 8.97 -14.19 26.02
C ASN A 176 7.67 -13.78 26.71
N ASP A 177 7.36 -14.41 27.84
CA ASP A 177 6.18 -14.10 28.64
C ASP A 177 6.28 -12.69 29.24
N ARG A 178 7.49 -12.29 29.64
CA ARG A 178 7.78 -10.95 30.15
C ARG A 178 7.47 -9.86 29.12
N GLU A 179 7.92 -10.03 27.88
CA GLU A 179 7.64 -9.07 26.80
C GLU A 179 6.12 -8.98 26.50
N GLN A 180 5.40 -10.11 26.52
CA GLN A 180 3.95 -10.11 26.36
C GLN A 180 3.25 -9.38 27.51
N ILE A 181 3.65 -9.64 28.75
CA ILE A 181 3.11 -8.97 29.95
C ILE A 181 3.33 -7.46 29.88
N VAL A 182 4.54 -7.04 29.52
CA VAL A 182 4.88 -5.61 29.35
C VAL A 182 4.05 -4.99 28.24
N SER A 183 3.89 -5.68 27.10
CA SER A 183 3.06 -5.20 25.97
C SER A 183 1.59 -5.03 26.34
N VAL A 184 1.03 -5.99 27.09
CA VAL A 184 -0.35 -5.92 27.61
C VAL A 184 -0.52 -4.76 28.57
N ALA A 185 0.41 -4.62 29.53
CA ALA A 185 0.35 -3.54 30.52
C ALA A 185 0.49 -2.16 29.88
N ASP A 186 1.40 -1.99 28.91
CA ASP A 186 1.58 -0.76 28.14
C ASP A 186 0.29 -0.36 27.40
N ALA A 187 -0.33 -1.32 26.70
CA ALA A 187 -1.55 -1.06 25.97
C ALA A 187 -2.70 -0.70 26.92
N CYS A 188 -2.90 -1.47 27.99
CA CYS A 188 -3.99 -1.22 28.94
C CYS A 188 -3.83 0.08 29.74
N TRP A 189 -2.60 0.44 30.13
CA TRP A 189 -2.32 1.73 30.77
C TRP A 189 -2.65 2.90 29.84
N ASN A 190 -2.25 2.81 28.57
CA ASN A 190 -2.55 3.87 27.59
C ASN A 190 -4.04 3.96 27.24
N LEU A 191 -4.75 2.84 27.12
CA LEU A 191 -6.20 2.85 26.91
C LEU A 191 -6.92 3.47 28.12
N SER A 192 -6.47 3.18 29.35
CA SER A 192 -6.96 3.81 30.57
C SER A 192 -6.76 5.33 30.56
N ARG A 193 -5.54 5.79 30.23
CA ARG A 193 -5.22 7.22 30.10
C ARG A 193 -6.13 7.94 29.10
N LEU A 194 -6.58 7.24 28.06
CA LEU A 194 -7.46 7.77 27.01
C LEU A 194 -8.96 7.66 27.37
N ASP A 195 -9.30 7.21 28.58
CA ASP A 195 -10.68 6.93 29.01
C ASP A 195 -11.40 5.96 28.06
N TYR A 196 -10.70 4.87 27.71
CA TYR A 196 -11.22 3.82 26.84
C TYR A 196 -11.30 2.48 27.57
N ASP A 197 -12.44 1.81 27.45
CA ASP A 197 -12.66 0.47 28.00
C ASP A 197 -11.88 -0.60 27.20
N TRP A 198 -10.73 -1.02 27.75
CA TRP A 198 -9.84 -2.02 27.16
C TRP A 198 -10.53 -3.37 26.86
N ARG A 199 -11.65 -3.68 27.53
CA ARG A 199 -12.41 -4.92 27.29
C ARG A 199 -12.96 -4.99 25.86
N LYS A 200 -13.18 -3.83 25.23
CA LYS A 200 -13.60 -3.75 23.82
C LYS A 200 -12.51 -4.19 22.85
N SER A 201 -11.24 -4.11 23.26
CA SER A 201 -10.09 -4.49 22.42
C SER A 201 -9.72 -5.98 22.52
N LEU A 202 -10.31 -6.73 23.46
CA LEU A 202 -10.11 -8.18 23.60
C LEU A 202 -11.08 -9.02 22.73
N ARG A 203 -12.02 -8.37 22.04
CA ARG A 203 -13.03 -9.02 21.20
C ARG A 203 -12.56 -9.17 19.76
#